data_AF-A0A7G9XMX0-F1
#
_entry.id   AF-A0A7G9XMX0-F1
#
_cell.length_a   1.000
_cell.length_b   1.000
_cell.length_c   1.000
_cell.angle_alpha   90.00
_cell.angle_beta   90.00
_cell.angle_gamma   90.00
#
_symmetry.space_group_name_H-M   'P 1'
#
loop_
_entity.id
_entity.type
_entity.pdbx_description
1 polymer ?
#
loop_
_entity_poly.entity_id
_entity_poly.type
_entity_poly.pdbx_seq_one_letter_code
_entity_poly.pdbx_strand_id
1 'polypeptide(L)'
;MTSQSPVATTTTAARNPRAALVVAAVVAAIAVLEILLVLVDAVVQGATDSGYYLVYAGNSLLFNVVPHALGVFLLLWLWPADAGARLLLVLARGLAAAFAGVVVSAIATFGYQIIASGLRLADYGALPISPFAGVWGATLALAPLVMLVVLAQWVIARGARL
;
A
#
# COMPACT_ATOMS: atom_id res chain seq x y z
N MET A 1 -52.94 -16.81 5.73
CA MET A 1 -51.85 -16.61 4.75
C MET A 1 -50.86 -15.65 5.37
N THR A 2 -49.76 -16.15 5.93
CA THR A 2 -48.68 -15.34 6.52
C THR A 2 -47.55 -15.23 5.51
N SER A 3 -47.41 -14.05 4.92
CA SER A 3 -46.30 -13.69 4.03
C SER A 3 -45.01 -13.58 4.86
N GLN A 4 -44.22 -14.66 4.90
CA GLN A 4 -42.84 -14.57 5.33
C GLN A 4 -42.07 -13.72 4.31
N SER A 5 -41.71 -12.51 4.70
CA SER A 5 -40.73 -11.72 3.95
C SER A 5 -39.39 -12.47 3.99
N PRO A 6 -38.70 -12.65 2.85
CA PRO A 6 -37.39 -13.27 2.86
C PRO A 6 -36.45 -12.39 3.68
N VAL A 7 -35.99 -12.92 4.82
CA VAL A 7 -34.89 -12.33 5.58
C VAL A 7 -33.68 -12.36 4.67
N ALA A 8 -33.30 -11.20 4.14
CA ALA A 8 -32.06 -11.03 3.40
C ALA A 8 -30.92 -11.38 4.36
N THR A 9 -30.39 -12.59 4.24
CA THR A 9 -29.12 -12.97 4.86
C THR A 9 -28.03 -12.15 4.19
N THR A 10 -27.79 -10.94 4.71
CA THR A 10 -26.53 -10.24 4.50
C THR A 10 -25.47 -11.07 5.20
N THR A 11 -24.97 -12.09 4.49
CA THR A 11 -23.70 -12.74 4.80
C THR A 11 -22.64 -11.65 4.76
N THR A 12 -22.37 -11.07 5.92
CA THR A 12 -21.27 -10.15 6.13
C THR A 12 -20.03 -10.94 5.77
N ALA A 13 -19.43 -10.64 4.61
CA ALA A 13 -18.17 -11.26 4.23
C ALA A 13 -17.22 -11.12 5.42
N ALA A 14 -16.87 -12.24 6.05
CA ALA A 14 -16.11 -12.24 7.28
C ALA A 14 -14.79 -11.52 7.01
N ARG A 15 -14.62 -10.32 7.59
CA ARG A 15 -13.39 -9.52 7.45
C ARG A 15 -12.24 -10.33 8.03
N ASN A 16 -11.44 -10.96 7.16
CA ASN A 16 -10.29 -11.76 7.57
C ASN A 16 -9.03 -10.87 7.57
N PRO A 17 -8.56 -10.38 8.73
CA PRO A 17 -7.40 -9.49 8.80
C PRO A 17 -6.11 -10.17 8.37
N ARG A 18 -6.04 -11.52 8.44
CA ARG A 18 -4.80 -12.26 8.11
C ARG A 18 -4.45 -12.13 6.63
N ALA A 19 -5.43 -12.24 5.74
CA ALA A 19 -5.20 -12.14 4.30
C ALA A 19 -4.64 -10.76 3.94
N ALA A 20 -5.30 -9.69 4.41
CA ALA A 20 -4.86 -8.32 4.23
C ALA A 20 -3.45 -8.07 4.81
N LEU A 21 -3.17 -8.61 6.00
CA LEU A 21 -1.86 -8.47 6.65
C LEU A 21 -0.75 -9.18 5.87
N VAL A 22 -1.02 -10.36 5.30
CA VAL A 22 -0.04 -11.05 4.44
C VAL A 22 0.23 -10.26 3.17
N VAL A 23 -0.79 -9.69 2.50
CA VAL A 23 -0.55 -8.85 1.32
C VAL A 23 0.30 -7.65 1.67
N ALA A 24 -0.07 -6.92 2.73
CA ALA A 24 0.67 -5.76 3.20
C ALA A 24 2.11 -6.11 3.59
N ALA A 25 2.33 -7.24 4.25
CA ALA A 25 3.65 -7.72 4.62
C ALA A 25 4.53 -8.07 3.41
N VAL A 26 3.96 -8.69 2.37
CA VAL A 26 4.68 -8.97 1.12
C VAL A 26 5.06 -7.68 0.41
N VAL A 27 4.12 -6.73 0.29
CA VAL A 27 4.40 -5.42 -0.31
C VAL A 27 5.48 -4.66 0.48
N ALA A 28 5.40 -4.68 1.80
CA ALA A 28 6.41 -4.08 2.67
C ALA A 28 7.78 -4.73 2.47
N ALA A 29 7.86 -6.06 2.46
CA ALA A 29 9.12 -6.78 2.26
C ALA A 29 9.79 -6.44 0.93
N ILE A 30 9.00 -6.26 -0.13
CA ILE A 30 9.53 -5.89 -1.45
C ILE A 30 10.03 -4.45 -1.45
N ALA A 31 9.30 -3.52 -0.83
CA ALA A 31 9.77 -2.14 -0.69
C ALA A 31 11.04 -2.05 0.17
N VAL A 32 11.18 -2.87 1.22
CA VAL A 32 12.44 -2.99 1.98
C VAL A 32 13.56 -3.53 1.09
N LEU A 33 13.28 -4.52 0.25
CA LEU A 33 14.27 -5.07 -0.69
C LEU A 33 14.75 -4.01 -1.68
N GLU A 34 13.86 -3.16 -2.20
CA GLU A 34 14.23 -2.02 -3.06
C GLU A 34 15.18 -1.06 -2.34
N ILE A 35 14.91 -0.72 -1.07
CA ILE A 35 15.82 0.11 -0.26
C ILE A 35 17.18 -0.56 -0.10
N LEU A 36 17.20 -1.87 0.19
CA LEU A 36 18.45 -2.62 0.31
C LEU A 36 19.24 -2.65 -1.00
N LEU A 37 18.58 -2.79 -2.14
CA LEU A 37 19.22 -2.75 -3.45
C LEU A 37 19.85 -1.37 -3.72
N VAL A 38 19.15 -0.28 -3.38
CA VAL A 38 19.70 1.08 -3.48
C VAL A 38 20.91 1.25 -2.56
N LEU A 39 20.89 0.71 -1.35
CA LEU A 39 22.02 0.74 -0.43
C LEU A 39 23.21 -0.06 -0.97
N VAL A 40 22.97 -1.26 -1.52
CA VAL A 40 24.03 -2.08 -2.13
C VAL A 40 24.64 -1.36 -3.32
N ASP A 41 23.83 -0.78 -4.21
CA ASP A 41 24.29 -0.02 -5.36
C ASP A 41 25.15 1.19 -4.94
N ALA A 42 24.72 1.91 -3.90
CA ALA A 42 25.50 3.00 -3.33
C ALA A 42 26.88 2.54 -2.83
N VAL A 43 26.95 1.41 -2.12
CA VAL A 43 28.22 0.83 -1.65
C VAL A 43 29.11 0.41 -2.82
N VAL A 44 28.54 -0.22 -3.85
CA VAL A 44 29.27 -0.63 -5.06
C VAL A 44 29.83 0.58 -5.81
N GLN A 45 29.11 1.70 -5.84
CA GLN A 45 29.55 2.95 -6.45
C GLN A 45 30.56 3.74 -5.60
N GLY A 46 30.98 3.20 -4.45
CA GLY A 46 32.00 3.82 -3.60
C GLY A 46 31.48 4.98 -2.76
N ALA A 47 30.20 4.97 -2.38
CA ALA A 47 29.63 5.94 -1.46
C ALA A 47 30.46 6.04 -0.17
N THR A 48 30.93 7.25 0.14
CA THR A 48 31.76 7.53 1.32
C THR A 48 30.96 8.02 2.52
N ASP A 49 29.73 8.49 2.33
CA ASP A 49 28.89 9.04 3.38
C ASP A 49 27.84 8.03 3.90
N SER A 50 28.31 7.07 4.70
CA SER A 50 27.44 6.07 5.34
C SER A 50 26.33 6.68 6.23
N GLY A 51 26.56 7.88 6.78
CA GLY A 51 25.58 8.58 7.62
C GLY A 51 24.37 9.02 6.81
N TYR A 52 24.59 9.58 5.62
CA TYR A 52 23.52 9.97 4.70
C TYR A 52 22.63 8.78 4.31
N TYR A 53 23.21 7.64 3.95
CA TYR A 53 22.46 6.46 3.51
C TYR A 53 21.67 5.78 4.65
N LEU A 54 22.20 5.79 5.88
CA LEU A 54 21.46 5.31 7.05
C LEU A 54 20.24 6.17 7.36
N VAL A 55 20.38 7.50 7.31
CA VAL A 55 19.26 8.44 7.51
C VAL A 55 18.25 8.31 6.37
N TYR A 56 18.72 8.18 5.12
CA TYR A 56 17.87 7.93 3.97
C TYR A 56 17.06 6.64 4.13
N ALA A 57 17.69 5.52 4.50
CA ALA A 57 17.02 4.24 4.68
C ALA A 57 16.00 4.29 5.83
N GLY A 58 16.38 4.89 6.96
CA GLY A 58 15.48 5.09 8.10
C GLY A 58 14.23 5.90 7.73
N ASN A 59 14.43 7.03 7.03
CA ASN A 59 13.32 7.87 6.59
C ASN A 59 12.44 7.17 5.54
N SER A 60 13.04 6.45 4.59
CA SER A 60 12.30 5.66 3.60
C SER A 60 11.46 4.55 4.25
N LEU A 61 11.97 3.88 5.28
CA LEU A 61 11.21 2.88 6.02
C LEU A 61 10.00 3.50 6.73
N LEU A 62 10.23 4.58 7.48
CA LEU A 62 9.21 5.19 8.33
C LEU A 62 8.13 5.95 7.56
N PHE A 63 8.51 6.66 6.50
CA PHE A 63 7.60 7.58 5.80
C PHE A 63 7.13 7.07 4.45
N ASN A 64 7.76 6.01 3.92
CA ASN A 64 7.33 5.39 2.67
C ASN A 64 6.80 3.97 2.86
N VAL A 65 7.64 3.05 3.38
CA VAL A 65 7.28 1.62 3.47
C VAL A 65 6.12 1.37 4.44
N VAL A 66 6.24 1.85 5.68
CA VAL A 66 5.22 1.62 6.72
C VAL A 66 3.86 2.21 6.33
N PRO A 67 3.76 3.49 5.91
CA PRO A 67 2.49 4.08 5.54
C PRO A 67 1.90 3.44 4.26
N HIS A 68 2.74 3.06 3.30
CA HIS A 68 2.29 2.36 2.10
C HIS A 68 1.66 1.00 2.43
N ALA A 69 2.35 0.19 3.23
CA ALA A 69 1.84 -1.11 3.68
C ALA A 69 0.54 -0.95 4.49
N LEU A 70 0.44 0.11 5.30
CA LEU A 70 -0.74 0.44 6.06
C LEU A 70 -1.93 0.81 5.15
N GLY A 71 -1.71 1.58 4.09
CA GLY A 71 -2.76 1.89 3.11
C GLY A 71 -3.26 0.65 2.36
N VAL A 72 -2.35 -0.23 1.95
CA VAL A 72 -2.69 -1.53 1.33
C VAL A 72 -3.50 -2.40 2.30
N PHE A 73 -3.03 -2.51 3.54
CA PHE A 73 -3.70 -3.27 4.60
C PHE A 73 -5.12 -2.76 4.86
N LEU A 74 -5.27 -1.45 5.11
CA LEU A 74 -6.56 -0.86 5.47
C LEU A 74 -7.59 -1.07 4.36
N LEU A 75 -7.20 -0.90 3.09
CA LEU A 75 -8.14 -1.08 2.00
C LEU A 75 -8.56 -2.54 1.83
N LEU A 76 -7.61 -3.47 1.88
CA LEU A 76 -7.92 -4.91 1.73
C LEU A 76 -8.65 -5.49 2.94
N TRP A 77 -8.43 -4.92 4.13
CA TRP A 77 -9.18 -5.27 5.32
C TRP A 77 -10.62 -4.77 5.27
N LEU A 78 -10.83 -3.54 4.78
CA LEU A 78 -12.16 -2.95 4.63
C LEU A 78 -12.93 -3.57 3.45
N TRP A 79 -12.23 -3.91 2.37
CA TRP A 79 -12.80 -4.45 1.14
C TRP A 79 -12.13 -5.77 0.71
N PRO A 80 -12.39 -6.87 1.44
CA PRO A 80 -11.71 -8.15 1.21
C PRO A 80 -12.10 -8.80 -0.12
N ALA A 81 -11.13 -9.48 -0.76
CA ALA A 81 -11.34 -10.30 -1.95
C ALA A 81 -12.12 -11.60 -1.62
N ASP A 82 -13.39 -11.68 -2.04
CA ASP A 82 -14.17 -12.90 -1.87
C ASP A 82 -13.73 -13.98 -2.86
N ALA A 83 -13.73 -15.25 -2.46
CA ALA A 83 -13.36 -16.36 -3.36
C ALA A 83 -14.30 -16.48 -4.58
N GLY A 84 -15.54 -15.98 -4.46
CA GLY A 84 -16.51 -15.91 -5.56
C GLY A 84 -16.41 -14.64 -6.41
N ALA A 85 -15.49 -13.71 -6.10
CA ALA A 85 -15.33 -12.48 -6.84
C ALA A 85 -14.85 -12.75 -8.28
N ARG A 86 -15.33 -11.92 -9.22
CA ARG A 86 -14.86 -11.94 -10.62
C ARG A 86 -13.41 -11.49 -10.66
N LEU A 87 -12.60 -12.09 -11.55
CA LEU A 87 -11.19 -11.76 -11.74
C LEU A 87 -10.94 -10.25 -11.88
N LEU A 88 -11.73 -9.57 -12.72
CA LEU A 88 -11.62 -8.12 -12.92
C LEU A 88 -11.81 -7.32 -11.62
N LEU A 89 -12.67 -7.77 -10.72
CA LEU A 89 -12.95 -7.10 -9.46
C LEU A 89 -11.80 -7.32 -8.45
N VAL A 90 -11.17 -8.50 -8.47
CA VAL A 90 -9.95 -8.79 -7.69
C VAL A 90 -8.80 -7.90 -8.14
N LEU A 91 -8.61 -7.77 -9.45
CA LEU A 91 -7.60 -6.88 -10.04
C LEU A 91 -7.88 -5.40 -9.71
N ALA A 92 -9.14 -4.97 -9.82
CA ALA A 92 -9.53 -3.61 -9.45
C ALA A 92 -9.28 -3.32 -7.96
N ARG A 93 -9.53 -4.29 -7.07
CA ARG A 93 -9.22 -4.17 -5.63
C ARG A 93 -7.71 -4.10 -5.38
N GLY A 94 -6.91 -4.88 -6.10
CA GLY A 94 -5.44 -4.79 -6.04
C GLY A 94 -4.92 -3.41 -6.48
N LEU A 95 -5.45 -2.89 -7.59
CA LEU A 95 -5.11 -1.54 -8.06
C LEU A 95 -5.53 -0.46 -7.05
N ALA A 96 -6.75 -0.56 -6.51
CA ALA A 96 -7.22 0.37 -5.49
C ALA A 96 -6.36 0.30 -4.23
N ALA A 97 -5.91 -0.90 -3.82
CA ALA A 97 -5.05 -1.08 -2.66
C ALA A 97 -3.67 -0.46 -2.86
N ALA A 98 -3.09 -0.60 -4.06
CA ALA A 98 -1.86 0.09 -4.44
C ALA A 98 -2.03 1.62 -4.35
N PHE A 99 -3.11 2.14 -4.92
CA PHE A 99 -3.43 3.58 -4.86
C PHE A 99 -3.58 4.06 -3.42
N ALA A 100 -4.31 3.31 -2.57
CA ALA A 100 -4.46 3.62 -1.16
C ALA A 100 -3.10 3.65 -0.44
N GLY A 101 -2.23 2.66 -0.70
CA GLY A 101 -0.85 2.66 -0.19
C GLY A 101 -0.07 3.91 -0.59
N VAL A 102 -0.08 4.26 -1.89
CA VAL A 102 0.63 5.45 -2.38
C VAL A 102 0.09 6.73 -1.74
N VAL A 103 -1.23 6.88 -1.62
CA VAL A 103 -1.84 8.06 -1.01
C VAL A 103 -1.46 8.18 0.47
N VAL A 104 -1.50 7.09 1.23
CA VAL A 104 -1.12 7.12 2.66
C VAL A 104 0.37 7.45 2.82
N SER A 105 1.24 6.91 1.97
CA SER A 105 2.67 7.27 1.91
C SER A 105 2.90 8.73 1.54
N ALA A 106 2.21 9.24 0.53
CA ALA A 106 2.29 10.64 0.13
C ALA A 106 1.88 11.58 1.28
N ILE A 107 0.79 11.26 1.99
CA ILE A 107 0.34 12.03 3.15
C ILE A 107 1.37 11.99 4.29
N ALA A 108 1.92 10.81 4.60
CA ALA A 108 2.93 10.66 5.66
C ALA A 108 4.21 11.44 5.34
N THR A 109 4.70 11.32 4.11
CA THR A 109 5.87 12.05 3.62
C THR A 109 5.62 13.56 3.63
N PHE A 110 4.46 14.01 3.17
CA PHE A 110 4.07 15.40 3.20
C PHE A 110 4.01 15.97 4.63
N GLY A 111 3.40 15.23 5.56
CA GLY A 111 3.34 15.60 6.97
C GLY A 111 4.74 15.74 7.58
N TYR A 112 5.64 14.80 7.26
CA TYR A 112 7.04 14.88 7.68
C TYR A 112 7.73 16.13 7.13
N GLN A 113 7.56 16.45 5.84
CA GLN A 113 8.19 17.63 5.23
C GLN A 113 7.72 18.94 5.86
N ILE A 114 6.43 19.04 6.19
CA ILE A 114 5.89 20.20 6.92
C ILE A 114 6.57 20.37 8.27
N ILE A 115 6.65 19.28 9.06
CA ILE A 115 7.24 19.28 10.40
C ILE A 115 8.73 19.61 10.33
N ALA A 116 9.47 18.92 9.45
CA ALA A 116 10.91 19.09 9.29
C ALA A 116 11.29 20.49 8.80
N SER A 117 10.45 21.11 7.96
CA SER A 117 10.69 22.46 7.42
C SER A 117 10.18 23.57 8.35
N GLY A 118 9.53 23.24 9.46
CA GLY A 118 8.94 24.22 10.39
C GLY A 118 7.85 25.11 9.74
N LEU A 119 7.29 24.66 8.61
CA LEU A 119 6.34 25.44 7.83
C LEU A 119 4.95 25.39 8.48
N ARG A 120 4.26 26.53 8.51
CA ARG A 120 2.83 26.56 8.81
C ARG A 120 2.07 26.03 7.59
N LEU A 121 1.04 25.20 7.80
CA LEU A 121 0.19 24.68 6.70
C LEU A 121 -0.34 25.80 5.78
N ALA A 122 -0.54 27.01 6.33
CA ALA A 122 -1.03 28.18 5.61
C ALA A 122 -0.06 28.73 4.54
N ASP A 123 1.25 28.52 4.71
CA ASP A 123 2.29 29.06 3.81
C ASP A 123 2.67 28.06 2.69
N TYR A 124 2.07 26.86 2.71
CA TYR A 124 2.42 25.77 1.79
C TYR A 124 2.01 26.03 0.34
N GLY A 125 0.94 26.80 0.11
CA GLY A 125 0.46 27.13 -1.24
C GLY A 125 1.46 27.92 -2.09
N ALA A 126 2.51 28.47 -1.48
CA ALA A 126 3.58 29.21 -2.15
C ALA A 126 4.75 28.32 -2.62
N LEU A 127 4.79 27.04 -2.22
CA LEU A 127 5.88 26.13 -2.60
C LEU A 127 5.57 25.42 -3.93
N PRO A 128 6.55 25.29 -4.84
CA PRO A 128 6.39 24.58 -6.12
C PRO A 128 6.36 23.03 -5.97
N ILE A 129 6.10 22.51 -4.76
CA ILE A 129 6.12 21.08 -4.45
C ILE A 129 4.68 20.62 -4.22
N SER A 130 4.12 19.84 -5.13
CA SER A 130 2.83 19.18 -4.91
C SER A 130 3.06 17.83 -4.23
N PRO A 131 2.45 17.54 -3.06
CA PRO A 131 2.62 16.25 -2.38
C PRO A 131 2.03 15.08 -3.16
N PHE A 132 1.13 15.39 -4.10
CA PHE A 132 0.52 14.40 -4.98
C PHE A 132 1.19 14.35 -6.36
N ALA A 133 2.26 15.14 -6.58
CA ALA A 133 3.08 15.01 -7.78
C ALA A 133 3.69 13.61 -7.82
N GLY A 134 3.37 12.84 -8.87
CA GLY A 134 3.88 11.49 -9.05
C GLY A 134 3.06 10.37 -8.41
N VAL A 135 1.93 10.65 -7.74
CA VAL A 135 1.04 9.60 -7.18
C VAL A 135 0.62 8.62 -8.27
N TRP A 136 0.26 9.11 -9.45
CA TRP A 136 -0.10 8.26 -10.59
C TRP A 136 1.08 7.40 -11.07
N GLY A 137 2.28 7.99 -11.16
CA GLY A 137 3.49 7.25 -11.55
C GLY A 137 3.84 6.14 -10.55
N ALA A 138 3.87 6.47 -9.26
CA ALA A 138 4.13 5.51 -8.19
C ALA A 138 3.04 4.43 -8.11
N THR A 139 1.78 4.79 -8.30
CA THR A 139 0.67 3.83 -8.33
C THR A 139 0.83 2.87 -9.50
N LEU A 140 1.12 3.36 -10.70
CA LEU A 140 1.31 2.52 -11.88
C LEU A 140 2.55 1.61 -11.77
N ALA A 141 3.60 2.06 -11.09
CA ALA A 141 4.80 1.26 -10.84
C ALA A 141 4.51 0.11 -9.85
N LEU A 142 3.75 0.36 -8.78
CA LEU A 142 3.48 -0.61 -7.71
C LEU A 142 2.23 -1.46 -7.94
N ALA A 143 1.29 -1.00 -8.77
CA ALA A 143 0.03 -1.69 -9.03
C ALA A 143 0.21 -3.14 -9.50
N PRO A 144 1.09 -3.48 -10.45
CA PRO A 144 1.27 -4.87 -10.91
C PRO A 144 1.63 -5.81 -9.77
N LEU A 145 2.49 -5.35 -8.85
CA LEU A 145 2.91 -6.13 -7.70
C LEU A 145 1.74 -6.41 -6.75
N VAL A 146 1.03 -5.36 -6.33
CA VAL A 146 -0.10 -5.50 -5.40
C VAL A 146 -1.21 -6.36 -6.04
N MET A 147 -1.49 -6.15 -7.33
CA MET A 147 -2.45 -6.95 -8.09
C MET A 147 -2.05 -8.43 -8.14
N LEU A 148 -0.76 -8.75 -8.36
CA LEU A 148 -0.26 -10.13 -8.36
C LEU A 148 -0.41 -10.80 -6.99
N VAL A 149 -0.06 -10.11 -5.90
CA VAL A 149 -0.16 -10.68 -4.55
C VAL A 149 -1.62 -10.94 -4.17
N VAL A 150 -2.51 -9.99 -4.47
CA VAL A 150 -3.96 -10.15 -4.24
C VAL A 150 -4.53 -11.27 -5.12
N LEU A 151 -4.10 -11.36 -6.38
CA LEU A 151 -4.51 -12.43 -7.29
C LEU A 151 -4.05 -13.80 -6.78
N ALA A 152 -2.81 -13.94 -6.34
CA ALA A 152 -2.27 -15.18 -5.79
C ALA A 152 -3.08 -15.65 -4.57
N GLN A 153 -3.38 -14.74 -3.63
CA GLN A 153 -4.23 -15.06 -2.49
C GLN A 153 -5.64 -15.48 -2.90
N TRP A 154 -6.23 -14.79 -3.88
CA TRP A 154 -7.55 -15.14 -4.40
C TRP A 154 -7.56 -16.54 -5.05
N VAL A 155 -6.54 -16.89 -5.84
CA VAL A 155 -6.41 -18.23 -6.44
C VAL A 155 -6.28 -19.30 -5.35
N ILE A 156 -5.45 -19.09 -4.32
CA ILE A 156 -5.29 -20.02 -3.19
C ILE A 156 -6.62 -20.20 -2.45
N ALA A 157 -7.31 -19.11 -2.14
CA ALA A 157 -8.60 -19.15 -1.44
C ALA A 157 -9.70 -19.84 -2.25
N ARG A 158 -9.66 -19.72 -3.57
CA ARG A 158 -10.59 -20.38 -4.49
C ARG A 158 -10.27 -21.87 -4.63
N GLY A 159 -8.98 -22.23 -4.73
CA GLY A 159 -8.52 -23.62 -4.81
C GLY A 159 -8.85 -24.42 -3.56
N ALA A 160 -8.78 -23.82 -2.37
CA ALA A 160 -9.16 -24.47 -1.11
C ALA A 160 -10.67 -24.79 -0.96
N ARG A 161 -11.52 -24.35 -1.90
CA ARG A 161 -12.97 -24.60 -1.91
C ARG A 161 -13.41 -25.63 -2.97
N LEU A 162 -12.49 -26.07 -3.83
CA LEU A 162 -12.71 -27.11 -4.84
C LEU A 162 -12.29 -28.46 -4.26
#